data_AF-W4VP07-F1
#
_entry.id   AF-W4VP07-F1
#
_cell.length_a   1.000
_cell.length_b   1.000
_cell.length_c   1.000
_cell.angle_alpha   90.00
_cell.angle_beta   90.00
_cell.angle_gamma   90.00
#
_symmetry.space_group_name_H-M   'P 1'
#
loop_
_entity.id
_entity.type
_entity.pdbx_description
1 polymer ?
#
loop_
_entity_poly.entity_id
_entity_poly.type
_entity_poly.pdbx_seq_one_letter_code
_entity_poly.pdbx_strand_id
1 'polypeptide(L)' 'MSQREKKWRIFYLVLMLFIYLIYIPINIYEWLVQSSGFPITAFVLFFALPLMRYNHLRSIRTSE' A
#
# COMPACT_ATOMS: atom_id res chain seq x y z
N MET A 1 -13.38 15.45 9.02
CA MET A 1 -12.13 15.19 8.25
C MET A 1 -11.66 16.49 7.68
N SER A 2 -10.44 16.91 8.02
CA SER A 2 -9.83 18.07 7.39
C SER A 2 -9.61 17.85 5.90
N GLN A 3 -9.36 18.95 5.19
CA GLN A 3 -8.98 18.89 3.78
C GLN A 3 -7.67 18.11 3.58
N ARG A 4 -6.76 18.16 4.57
CA ARG A 4 -5.52 17.40 4.57
C ARG A 4 -5.79 15.90 4.68
N GLU A 5 -6.63 15.47 5.63
CA GLU A 5 -7.00 14.05 5.77
C GLU A 5 -7.67 13.51 4.50
N LYS A 6 -8.58 14.27 3.88
CA LYS A 6 -9.24 13.89 2.63
C LYS A 6 -8.25 13.66 1.48
N LYS A 7 -7.31 14.58 1.28
CA LYS A 7 -6.27 14.46 0.24
C LYS A 7 -5.41 13.20 0.44
N TRP A 8 -4.97 12.95 1.68
CA TRP A 8 -4.18 11.76 2.01
C TRP A 8 -4.98 10.46 1.84
N ARG A 9 -6.26 10.44 2.19
CA ARG A 9 -7.13 9.28 1.95
C ARG A 9 -7.22 8.90 0.48
N ILE A 10 -7.34 9.89 -0.41
CA ILE A 10 -7.38 9.67 -1.86
C ILE A 10 -6.02 9.16 -2.36
N PHE A 11 -4.93 9.79 -1.91
CA PHE A 11 -3.57 9.34 -2.25
C PHE A 11 -3.35 7.87 -1.88
N TYR A 12 -3.68 7.48 -0.65
CA TYR A 12 -3.56 6.08 -0.22
C TYR A 12 -4.45 5.14 -1.02
N LEU A 13 -5.66 5.56 -1.43
CA LEU A 13 -6.54 4.74 -2.24
C LEU A 13 -5.90 4.45 -3.60
N VAL A 14 -5.43 5.48 -4.30
CA VAL A 14 -4.77 5.34 -5.61
C VAL A 14 -3.51 4.48 -5.48
N LEU A 15 -2.69 4.72 -4.46
CA LEU A 15 -1.48 3.96 -4.21
C LEU A 15 -1.77 2.48 -3.93
N MET A 16 -2.74 2.19 -3.05
CA MET A 16 -3.13 0.81 -2.74
C MET A 16 -3.69 0.11 -3.97
N LEU A 17 -4.48 0.80 -4.80
CA LEU A 17 -5.03 0.24 -6.03
C LEU A 17 -3.93 -0.16 -7.01
N PHE A 18 -2.93 0.70 -7.22
CA PHE A 18 -1.77 0.37 -8.04
C PHE A 18 -0.99 -0.83 -7.46
N ILE A 19 -0.68 -0.80 -6.16
CA ILE A 19 0.14 -1.85 -5.55
C ILE A 19 -0.58 -3.19 -5.57
N TYR A 20 -1.88 -3.23 -5.28
CA TYR A 20 -2.62 -4.47 -5.12
C TYR A 20 -3.12 -5.05 -6.44
N LEU A 21 -3.44 -4.22 -7.43
CA LEU A 21 -3.92 -4.70 -8.73
C LEU A 21 -2.80 -4.93 -9.75
N ILE A 22 -1.66 -4.27 -9.59
CA ILE A 22 -0.58 -4.30 -10.58
C ILE A 22 0.69 -4.87 -9.96
N TYR A 23 1.26 -4.19 -8.98
CA TYR A 23 2.59 -4.57 -8.47
C TYR A 23 2.63 -5.97 -7.83
N ILE A 24 1.73 -6.25 -6.88
CA ILE A 24 1.68 -7.54 -6.19
C ILE A 24 1.37 -8.69 -7.17
N PRO A 25 0.34 -8.61 -8.04
CA PRO A 25 0.07 -9.67 -9.01
C PRO A 25 1.24 -9.95 -9.95
N ILE A 26 1.93 -8.91 -10.44
CA ILE A 26 3.11 -9.08 -11.31
C ILE A 26 4.22 -9.82 -10.55
N ASN A 27 4.53 -9.41 -9.32
CA ASN A 27 5.59 -10.05 -8.54
C ASN A 27 5.24 -11.51 -8.19
N ILE A 28 3.97 -11.81 -7.91
CA ILE A 28 3.52 -13.19 -7.69
C ILE A 28 3.63 -14.00 -8.99
N TYR A 29 3.22 -13.43 -10.13
CA TYR A 29 3.34 -14.08 -11.43
C TYR A 29 4.81 -14.39 -11.78
N GLU A 30 5.71 -13.43 -11.60
CA GLU A 30 7.15 -13.63 -11.83
C GLU A 30 7.71 -14.74 -10.93
N TRP A 31 7.35 -14.74 -9.65
CA TRP A 31 7.75 -15.78 -8.70
C TRP A 31 7.30 -17.17 -9.14
N LEU A 32 6.05 -17.30 -9.60
CA LEU A 32 5.48 -18.58 -10.01
C LEU A 32 5.95 -19.07 -11.38
N VAL A 33 6.21 -18.15 -12.32
CA VAL A 33 6.47 -18.50 -13.74
C VAL A 33 7.95 -18.48 -14.10
N GLN A 34 8.71 -17.51 -13.58
CA GLN A 34 10.10 -17.28 -13.99
C GLN A 34 11.12 -17.89 -13.03
N SER A 35 10.69 -18.69 -12.04
CA SER A 35 11.57 -19.25 -10.99
C SER A 35 12.39 -18.17 -10.28
N SER A 36 11.85 -16.95 -10.17
CA SER A 36 12.52 -15.86 -9.44
C SER A 36 12.44 -16.11 -7.93
N GLY A 37 13.28 -15.42 -7.16
CA GLY A 37 13.27 -15.53 -5.70
C GLY A 37 11.92 -15.13 -5.09
N PHE A 38 11.66 -15.61 -3.86
CA PHE A 38 10.41 -15.29 -3.16
C PHE A 38 10.17 -13.77 -3.07
N PRO A 39 8.96 -13.26 -3.38
CA PRO A 39 8.70 -11.83 -3.55
C PRO A 39 8.47 -11.13 -2.20
N ILE A 40 9.52 -11.08 -1.36
CA ILE A 40 9.48 -10.52 0.00
C ILE A 40 8.89 -9.10 -0.01
N THR A 41 9.30 -8.26 -0.96
CA THR A 41 8.84 -6.87 -1.08
C THR A 41 7.33 -6.78 -1.29
N ALA A 42 6.74 -7.65 -2.12
CA ALA A 42 5.30 -7.67 -2.36
C ALA A 42 4.53 -8.02 -1.08
N PHE A 43 5.02 -9.00 -0.31
CA PHE A 43 4.44 -9.36 0.99
C PHE A 43 4.57 -8.23 2.01
N VAL A 44 5.75 -7.61 2.13
CA VAL A 44 5.95 -6.47 3.04
C VAL A 44 5.02 -5.33 2.69
N LEU A 45 4.89 -4.98 1.41
CA LEU A 45 3.99 -3.90 0.97
C LEU A 45 2.52 -4.25 1.23
N PHE A 46 2.13 -5.51 1.06
CA PHE A 46 0.76 -5.96 1.35
C PHE A 46 0.34 -5.61 2.79
N PHE A 47 1.21 -5.88 3.77
CA PHE A 47 0.92 -5.60 5.19
C PHE A 47 1.27 -4.18 5.64
N ALA A 48 2.37 -3.61 5.13
CA ALA A 48 2.86 -2.31 5.56
C ALA A 48 1.95 -1.16 5.10
N LEU A 49 1.39 -1.22 3.89
CA LEU A 49 0.54 -0.14 3.35
C LEU A 49 -0.71 0.13 4.21
N PRO A 50 -1.51 -0.88 4.60
CA PRO A 50 -2.66 -0.70 5.49
C PRO A 50 -2.28 -0.09 6.84
N LEU A 51 -1.19 -0.58 7.43
CA LEU A 51 -0.70 -0.11 8.73
C LEU A 51 -0.20 1.33 8.66
N MET A 52 0.58 1.65 7.62
CA MET A 52 1.08 3.00 7.37
C MET A 52 -0.09 3.97 7.15
N ARG A 53 -1.08 3.59 6.33
CA ARG A 53 -2.29 4.38 6.11
C ARG A 53 -3.02 4.65 7.43
N TYR A 54 -3.21 3.62 8.26
CA TYR A 54 -3.88 3.77 9.54
C TYR A 54 -3.12 4.73 10.47
N ASN A 55 -1.82 4.51 10.63
CA ASN A 55 -0.98 5.32 11.52
C ASN A 55 -0.88 6.77 11.06
N HIS A 56 -0.67 7.01 9.77
CA HIS A 56 -0.54 8.36 9.22
C HIS A 56 -1.86 9.14 9.32
N LEU A 57 -2.99 8.53 8.96
CA LEU A 57 -4.29 9.20 9.08
C LEU A 57 -4.67 9.46 10.54
N ARG A 58 -4.30 8.56 11.47
CA ARG A 58 -4.45 8.79 12.91
C ARG A 58 -3.61 9.97 13.38
N SER A 59 -2.35 10.04 12.96
CA SER A 59 -1.46 11.16 13.29
C SER A 59 -2.01 12.50 12.80
N ILE A 60 -2.55 12.56 11.57
CA ILE A 60 -3.18 13.78 11.06
C ILE A 60 -4.34 14.23 11.94
N ARG A 61 -5.21 13.30 12.37
CA ARG A 61 -6.37 13.62 13.21
C ARG A 61 -6.01 14.05 14.62
N THR A 62 -4.88 13.60 15.16
CA THR A 62 -4.42 13.97 16.51
C THR A 62 -3.64 15.28 16.53
N SER A 63 -3.10 15.69 15.38
CA SER A 63 -2.31 16.91 15.21
C SER A 63 -3.14 18.09 14.67
N GLU A 64 -4.43 17.89 14.44
CA GLU A 64 -5.44 18.89 14.06
C GLU A 64 -6.45 19.06 15.19
#